data_AF-A0AAU3D3I1-F1
#
_entry.id   AF-A0AAU3D3I1-F1
#
_cell.length_a   1.000
_cell.length_b   1.000
_cell.length_c   1.000
_cell.angle_alpha   90.00
_cell.angle_beta   90.00
_cell.angle_gamma   90.00
#
_symmetry.space_group_name_H-M   'P 1'
#
loop_
_entity.id
_entity.type
_entity.pdbx_description
1 polymer ?
#
loop_
_entity_poly.entity_id
_entity_poly.type
_entity_poly.pdbx_seq_one_letter_code
_entity_poly.pdbx_strand_id
1 'polypeptide(L)'
;MVTIDDLDTRAAVFAAAAASAYWVTTNLGHHTEVWHGGYEYMVELDHECRCLARITYRYGWGGTEVITGANATQEQHRGVVKAFRAAPPSH
;
A
#
# COMPACT_ATOMS: atom_id res chain seq x y z
N MET A 1 -12.02 9.41 -9.38
CA MET A 1 -11.07 9.74 -8.30
C MET A 1 -11.84 9.63 -7.01
N VAL A 2 -11.42 8.71 -6.12
CA VAL A 2 -12.15 8.38 -4.89
C VAL A 2 -11.22 8.62 -3.70
N THR A 3 -11.75 9.21 -2.63
CA THR A 3 -11.05 9.28 -1.36
C THR A 3 -11.43 8.08 -0.50
N ILE A 4 -10.47 7.49 0.19
CA ILE A 4 -10.80 6.64 1.34
C ILE A 4 -11.18 7.61 2.46
N ASP A 5 -12.47 7.90 2.57
CA ASP A 5 -13.00 8.79 3.63
C ASP A 5 -12.94 8.13 5.02
N ASP A 6 -12.79 6.79 5.03
CA ASP A 6 -12.74 5.98 6.24
C ASP A 6 -11.29 5.78 6.74
N LEU A 7 -10.96 6.44 7.84
CA LEU A 7 -9.64 6.36 8.47
C LEU A 7 -9.29 4.92 8.93
N ASP A 8 -10.31 4.14 9.33
CA ASP A 8 -10.17 2.75 9.76
C ASP A 8 -9.73 1.83 8.61
N THR A 9 -10.37 1.95 7.44
CA THR A 9 -10.00 1.22 6.22
C THR A 9 -8.55 1.51 5.83
N ARG A 10 -8.15 2.79 5.86
CA ARG A 10 -6.76 3.17 5.55
C ARG A 10 -5.78 2.54 6.54
N ALA A 11 -6.08 2.59 7.84
CA ALA A 11 -5.24 1.98 8.86
C ALA A 11 -5.14 0.46 8.70
N ALA A 12 -6.25 -0.21 8.39
CA ALA A 12 -6.30 -1.65 8.16
C ALA A 12 -5.50 -2.08 6.92
N VAL A 13 -5.60 -1.34 5.82
CA VAL A 13 -4.82 -1.60 4.59
C VAL A 13 -3.32 -1.45 4.87
N PHE A 14 -2.89 -0.41 5.59
CA PHE A 14 -1.48 -0.26 5.96
C PHE A 14 -1.01 -1.33 6.95
N ALA A 15 -1.85 -1.74 7.90
CA ALA A 15 -1.52 -2.82 8.82
C ALA A 15 -1.33 -4.14 8.08
N ALA A 16 -2.18 -4.44 7.10
CA ALA A 16 -2.06 -5.63 6.27
C ALA A 16 -0.85 -5.55 5.32
N ALA A 17 -0.54 -4.37 4.76
CA ALA A 17 0.70 -4.17 4.00
C ALA A 17 1.95 -4.37 4.88
N ALA A 18 1.92 -3.96 6.14
CA ALA A 18 2.99 -4.20 7.11
C ALA A 18 3.11 -5.69 7.55
N ALA A 19 2.16 -6.54 7.16
CA ALA A 19 2.23 -7.98 7.30
C ALA A 19 2.53 -8.71 5.97
N SER A 20 2.65 -7.97 4.86
CA SER A 20 2.85 -8.57 3.55
C SER A 20 4.26 -9.14 3.39
N ALA A 21 4.32 -10.36 2.87
CA ALA A 21 5.55 -11.06 2.50
C ALA A 21 5.81 -11.02 0.98
N TYR A 22 4.97 -10.31 0.21
CA TYR A 22 5.09 -10.23 -1.24
C TYR A 22 5.16 -8.77 -1.69
N TRP A 23 6.21 -8.46 -2.43
CA TRP A 23 6.49 -7.12 -2.94
C TRP A 23 6.91 -7.22 -4.40
N VAL A 24 6.46 -6.26 -5.20
CA VAL A 24 6.80 -6.14 -6.61
C VAL A 24 7.55 -4.82 -6.81
N THR A 25 8.67 -4.87 -7.51
CA THR A 25 9.39 -3.65 -7.93
C THR A 25 9.01 -3.29 -9.35
N THR A 26 8.68 -2.02 -9.56
CA THR A 26 8.40 -1.41 -10.85
C THR A 26 9.31 -0.20 -11.06
N ASN A 27 9.24 0.43 -12.23
CA ASN A 27 9.92 1.72 -12.44
C ASN A 27 9.35 2.86 -11.55
N LEU A 28 8.15 2.70 -10.98
CA LEU A 28 7.53 3.69 -10.10
C LEU A 28 7.86 3.50 -8.61
N GLY A 29 8.44 2.37 -8.23
CA GLY A 29 8.76 2.02 -6.85
C GLY A 29 8.38 0.59 -6.52
N HIS A 30 8.24 0.31 -5.23
CA HIS A 30 7.82 -1.01 -4.74
C HIS A 30 6.34 -0.98 -4.39
N HIS A 31 5.61 -2.04 -4.68
CA HIS A 31 4.23 -2.15 -4.23
C HIS A 31 3.89 -3.53 -3.70
N THR A 32 2.83 -3.57 -2.91
CA THR A 32 2.17 -4.79 -2.47
C THR A 32 0.66 -4.63 -2.62
N GLU A 33 -0.03 -5.73 -2.88
CA GLU A 33 -1.47 -5.79 -3.06
C GLU A 33 -2.10 -6.42 -1.81
N VAL A 34 -3.17 -5.81 -1.33
CA VAL A 34 -3.79 -6.14 -0.04
C VAL A 34 -5.30 -6.24 -0.20
N TRP A 35 -5.87 -7.39 0.13
CA TRP A 35 -7.32 -7.55 0.15
C TRP A 35 -7.93 -7.03 1.46
N HIS A 36 -8.88 -6.10 1.37
CA HIS A 36 -9.62 -5.59 2.53
C HIS A 36 -11.02 -5.11 2.11
N GLY A 37 -12.05 -5.42 2.90
CA GLY A 37 -13.39 -4.86 2.69
C GLY A 37 -14.02 -5.15 1.30
N GLY A 38 -13.64 -6.25 0.65
CA GLY A 38 -14.14 -6.61 -0.69
C GLY A 38 -13.42 -5.93 -1.86
N TYR A 39 -12.33 -5.21 -1.59
CA TYR A 39 -11.47 -4.59 -2.58
C TYR A 39 -10.02 -5.06 -2.41
N GLU A 40 -9.28 -5.08 -3.50
CA GLU A 40 -7.82 -5.21 -3.50
C GLU A 40 -7.22 -3.80 -3.55
N TYR A 41 -6.37 -3.46 -2.59
CA TYR A 41 -5.70 -2.16 -2.50
C TYR A 41 -4.23 -2.29 -2.87
N MET A 42 -3.73 -1.36 -3.66
CA MET A 42 -2.30 -1.24 -3.96
C MET A 42 -1.64 -0.25 -3.01
N VAL A 43 -0.65 -0.74 -2.26
CA VAL A 43 0.18 0.07 -1.36
C VAL A 43 1.57 0.22 -1.97
N GLU A 44 1.98 1.46 -2.22
CA GLU A 44 3.26 1.81 -2.82
C GLU A 44 4.25 2.38 -1.79
N LEU A 45 5.52 2.04 -1.99
CA LEU A 45 6.70 2.68 -1.43
C LEU A 45 7.52 3.26 -2.58
N ASP A 46 8.13 4.43 -2.36
CA ASP A 46 9.14 4.92 -3.30
C ASP A 46 10.39 4.02 -3.27
N HIS A 47 11.18 4.08 -4.34
CA HIS A 47 12.40 3.28 -4.51
C HIS A 47 13.39 3.39 -3.34
N GLU A 48 13.50 4.56 -2.74
CA GLU A 48 14.44 4.79 -1.64
C GLU A 48 13.79 4.62 -0.27
N CYS A 49 12.49 4.30 -0.22
CA CYS A 49 11.66 4.28 0.99
C CYS A 49 11.81 5.58 1.82
N ARG A 50 11.98 6.73 1.16
CA ARG A 50 12.13 8.05 1.80
C ARG A 50 10.80 8.79 1.93
N CYS A 51 9.85 8.48 1.06
CA CYS A 51 8.51 9.04 1.04
C CYS A 51 7.55 8.14 1.83
N LEU A 52 6.51 8.74 2.40
CA LEU A 52 5.47 7.99 3.08
C LEU A 52 4.82 6.98 2.13
N ALA A 53 4.54 5.78 2.65
CA ALA A 53 3.81 4.78 1.91
C ALA A 53 2.43 5.33 1.54
N ARG A 54 1.90 4.97 0.38
CA ARG A 54 0.62 5.51 -0.11
C ARG A 54 -0.26 4.42 -0.71
N ILE A 55 -1.57 4.56 -0.55
CA ILE A 55 -2.54 3.75 -1.27
C ILE A 55 -2.89 4.48 -2.58
N THR A 56 -2.60 3.86 -3.73
CA THR A 56 -2.77 4.51 -5.04
C THR A 56 -3.97 4.02 -5.83
N TYR A 57 -4.33 2.76 -5.67
CA TYR A 57 -5.48 2.17 -6.37
C TYR A 57 -6.23 1.22 -5.45
N ARG A 58 -7.51 1.02 -5.77
CA ARG A 58 -8.23 -0.18 -5.39
C ARG A 58 -8.88 -0.84 -6.60
N TYR A 59 -9.02 -2.15 -6.55
CA TYR A 59 -9.68 -2.96 -7.56
C TYR A 59 -10.87 -3.71 -6.96
N GLY A 60 -11.97 -3.75 -7.69
CA GLY A 60 -13.17 -4.52 -7.34
C GLY A 60 -14.05 -4.75 -8.56
N TRP A 61 -15.27 -5.25 -8.34
CA TRP A 61 -16.21 -5.60 -9.42
C TRP A 61 -16.53 -4.44 -10.39
N GLY A 62 -16.42 -3.19 -9.95
CA GLY A 62 -16.62 -1.99 -10.78
C GLY A 62 -15.39 -1.54 -11.57
N GLY A 63 -14.27 -2.25 -11.48
CA GLY A 63 -12.99 -1.89 -12.09
C GLY A 63 -12.00 -1.23 -11.12
N THR A 64 -10.99 -0.57 -11.69
CA THR A 64 -9.91 0.09 -10.94
C THR A 64 -10.27 1.53 -10.60
N GLU A 65 -10.16 1.89 -9.33
CA GLU A 65 -10.38 3.24 -8.83
C GLU A 65 -9.08 3.85 -8.31
N VAL A 66 -8.73 5.03 -8.83
CA VAL A 66 -7.57 5.80 -8.37
C VAL A 66 -7.88 6.50 -7.04
N ILE A 67 -7.01 6.29 -6.06
CA ILE A 67 -7.06 6.87 -4.73
C ILE A 67 -6.00 7.94 -4.59
N THR A 68 -6.38 9.09 -4.03
CA THR A 68 -5.49 10.23 -3.85
C THR A 68 -5.49 10.71 -2.40
N GLY A 69 -4.33 11.12 -1.90
CA GLY A 69 -4.19 11.66 -0.53
C GLY A 69 -4.18 10.60 0.58
N ALA A 70 -4.21 9.31 0.25
CA ALA A 70 -4.17 8.21 1.22
C ALA A 70 -2.71 7.85 1.59
N ASN A 71 -2.01 8.79 2.21
CA ASN A 71 -0.65 8.58 2.74
C ASN A 71 -0.71 7.93 4.13
N ALA A 72 0.29 7.10 4.41
CA ALA A 72 0.54 6.51 5.71
C ALA A 72 0.95 7.57 6.74
N THR A 73 0.69 7.29 8.02
CA THR A 73 1.42 7.97 9.10
C THR A 73 2.88 7.50 9.13
N GLN A 74 3.73 8.22 9.86
CA GLN A 74 5.14 7.81 10.05
C GLN A 74 5.28 6.42 10.67
N GLU A 75 4.41 6.08 11.63
CA GLU A 75 4.42 4.76 12.27
C GLU A 75 4.00 3.65 11.29
N GLN A 76 2.92 3.86 10.55
CA GLN A 76 2.46 2.93 9.50
C GLN A 76 3.54 2.73 8.45
N HIS A 77 4.15 3.82 7.97
CA HIS A 77 5.24 3.76 6.99
C HIS A 77 6.42 2.93 7.50
N ARG A 78 6.86 3.11 8.76
CA ARG A 78 7.94 2.29 9.34
C ARG A 78 7.58 0.81 9.35
N GLY A 79 6.34 0.45 9.68
CA GLY A 79 5.85 -0.92 9.63
C GLY A 79 5.92 -1.52 8.23
N VAL A 80 5.45 -0.77 7.23
CA VAL A 80 5.47 -1.16 5.82
C VAL A 80 6.91 -1.32 5.29
N VAL A 81 7.81 -0.37 5.59
CA VAL A 81 9.24 -0.47 5.21
C VAL A 81 9.91 -1.66 5.88
N LYS A 82 9.58 -1.97 7.13
CA LYS A 82 10.09 -3.16 7.82
C LYS A 82 9.64 -4.44 7.10
N ALA A 83 8.38 -4.52 6.67
CA ALA A 83 7.86 -5.67 5.93
C ALA A 83 8.57 -5.85 4.57
N PHE A 84 8.68 -4.76 3.80
CA PHE A 84 9.41 -4.75 2.53
C PHE A 84 10.86 -5.23 2.68
N ARG A 85 11.59 -4.76 3.70
CA ARG A 85 12.98 -5.19 3.95
C ARG A 85 13.12 -6.62 4.44
N ALA A 86 12.08 -7.19 5.07
CA ALA A 86 12.08 -8.57 5.52
C ALA A 86 11.80 -9.56 4.37
N ALA A 87 11.09 -9.11 3.34
CA ALA A 87 10.75 -9.90 2.16
C ALA A 87 10.93 -9.08 0.86
N PRO A 88 12.17 -8.69 0.52
CA PRO A 88 12.41 -7.93 -0.68
C PRO A 88 12.06 -8.78 -1.93
N PRO A 89 11.61 -8.15 -3.02
CA PRO A 89 11.33 -8.84 -4.27
C PRO A 89 12.56 -9.66 -4.69
N SER A 90 12.34 -10.92 -5.05
CA SER A 90 13.39 -11.75 -5.64
C SER A 90 13.78 -11.15 -6.99
N HIS A 91 15.09 -10.93 -7.19
CA HIS A 91 15.67 -10.40 -8.44
C HIS A 91 15.32 -11.26 -9.66
#